data_AF-L0NJ47-F1
#
_entry.id   AF-L0NJ47-F1
#
_cell.length_a   1.000
_cell.length_b   1.000
_cell.length_c   1.000
_cell.angle_alpha   90.00
_cell.angle_beta   90.00
_cell.angle_gamma   90.00
#
_symmetry.space_group_name_H-M   'P 1'
#
loop_
_entity.id
_entity.type
_entity.pdbx_description
1 polymer ?
#
loop_
_entity_poly.entity_id
_entity_poly.type
_entity_poly.pdbx_seq_one_letter_code
_entity_poly.pdbx_strand_id
1 'polypeptide(L)' 'MGTEIAVTDPRRERILILDAGTLAENRSLAVTGTPFNIVAVGGSGINH' A
#
# COMPACT_ATOMS: atom_id res chain seq x y z
N MET A 1 4.72 -8.90 -10.86
CA MET A 1 3.86 -7.73 -11.15
C MET A 1 3.19 -7.34 -9.84
N GLY A 2 3.22 -6.06 -9.43
CA GLY A 2 2.48 -5.62 -8.25
C GLY A 2 0.99 -5.48 -8.59
N THR A 3 0.10 -6.08 -7.80
CA THR A 3 -1.36 -6.05 -7.99
C THR A 3 -2.09 -5.27 -6.90
N GLU A 4 -1.34 -4.58 -6.04
CA GLU A 4 -1.86 -3.79 -4.92
C GLU A 4 -1.57 -2.30 -5.14
N ILE A 5 -2.51 -1.45 -4.72
CA ILE A 5 -2.34 0.02 -4.64
C ILE A 5 -2.29 0.40 -3.17
N ALA A 6 -1.23 1.11 -2.76
CA ALA A 6 -1.12 1.66 -1.42
C ALA A 6 -1.54 3.13 -1.40
N VAL A 7 -2.46 3.51 -0.51
CA VAL A 7 -2.97 4.88 -0.35
C VAL A 7 -2.76 5.33 1.08
N THR A 8 -2.01 6.41 1.28
CA THR A 8 -1.84 7.03 2.61
C THR A 8 -3.12 7.77 3.02
N ASP A 9 -3.56 7.58 4.27
CA ASP A 9 -4.64 8.34 4.90
C ASP A 9 -4.07 9.05 6.15
N PRO A 10 -3.46 10.24 5.97
CA PRO A 10 -2.77 10.93 7.05
C PRO A 10 -3.69 11.28 8.22
N ARG A 11 -4.98 11.50 7.95
CA ARG A 11 -5.97 11.91 8.97
C ARG A 11 -6.41 10.76 9.86
N ARG A 12 -6.17 9.51 9.44
CA ARG A 12 -6.55 8.29 10.16
C ARG A 12 -5.37 7.40 10.51
N GLU A 13 -4.14 7.93 10.44
CA GLU A 13 -2.91 7.23 10.83
C GLU A 13 -2.80 5.83 10.19
N ARG A 14 -3.07 5.72 8.89
CA ARG A 14 -3.12 4.43 8.20
C ARG A 14 -2.72 4.50 6.72
N ILE A 15 -2.45 3.32 6.17
CA ILE A 15 -2.29 3.07 4.73
C ILE A 15 -3.34 2.03 4.33
N LEU A 16 -4.16 2.37 3.34
CA LEU A 16 -5.11 1.45 2.70
C LEU A 16 -4.40 0.67 1.61
N ILE A 17 -4.65 -0.63 1.53
CA ILE A 17 -4.19 -1.50 0.47
C ILE A 17 -5.41 -1.91 -0.34
N LEU A 18 -5.43 -1.54 -1.62
CA LEU A 18 -6.52 -1.85 -2.54
C LEU A 18 -6.06 -2.90 -3.54
N ASP A 19 -6.98 -3.76 -3.98
CA ASP A 19 -6.78 -4.56 -5.18
C ASP A 19 -6.79 -3.64 -6.42
N ALA A 20 -5.76 -3.73 -7.27
CA ALA A 20 -5.61 -2.83 -8.41
C ALA A 20 -6.62 -3.11 -9.55
N GLY A 21 -7.16 -4.33 -9.64
CA GLY A 21 -8.11 -4.70 -10.70
C GLY A 21 -9.54 -4.27 -10.40
N THR A 22 -9.91 -4.25 -9.13
CA THR A 22 -11.30 -4.03 -8.66
C THR A 22 -11.47 -2.75 -7.84
N LEU A 23 -10.38 -2.16 -7.35
CA LEU A 23 -10.36 -1.06 -6.39
C LEU A 23 -11.01 -1.38 -5.03
N ALA A 24 -11.28 -2.66 -4.76
CA ALA A 24 -11.77 -3.09 -3.46
C ALA A 24 -10.68 -2.92 -2.38
N GLU A 25 -11.10 -2.54 -1.17
CA GLU A 25 -10.20 -2.51 -0.02
C GLU A 25 -9.85 -3.94 0.40
N ASN A 26 -8.56 -4.28 0.34
CA ASN A 26 -8.05 -5.59 0.77
C ASN A 26 -7.69 -5.59 2.25
N ARG A 27 -6.98 -4.55 2.70
CA ARG A 27 -6.57 -4.39 4.12
C ARG A 27 -6.17 -2.95 4.44
N SER A 28 -6.08 -2.66 5.73
CA SER A 28 -5.55 -1.41 6.28
C SER A 28 -4.32 -1.70 7.16
N LEU A 29 -3.30 -0.86 7.05
CA LEU A 29 -2.08 -0.90 7.85
C LEU A 29 -2.04 0.33 8.75
N ALA A 30 -1.95 0.15 10.07
CA ALA A 30 -1.78 1.26 11.00
C ALA A 30 -0.36 1.82 10.90
N VAL A 31 -0.23 3.14 10.78
CA VAL A 31 1.04 3.86 10.71
C VAL A 31 0.92 5.13 11.55
N THR A 32 1.70 5.22 12.62
CA THR A 32 1.63 6.33 13.57
C THR A 32 2.00 7.67 12.93
N GLY A 33 1.38 8.75 13.42
CA GLY A 33 1.58 10.09 12.88
C GLY A 33 0.81 10.33 11.59
N THR A 34 1.33 11.20 10.71
CA THR A 34 0.67 11.60 9.46
C THR A 34 1.38 11.02 8.24
N PRO A 35 1.14 9.75 7.86
CA PRO A 35 1.71 9.19 6.64
C PRO A 35 1.25 10.01 5.44
N PHE A 36 2.19 10.56 4.66
CA PHE A 36 1.88 11.47 3.55
C PHE A 36 2.50 10.97 2.24
N ASN A 37 3.80 11.20 2.06
CA ASN A 37 4.53 10.71 0.88
C ASN A 37 4.75 9.19 0.99
N ILE A 38 4.63 8.49 -0.13
CA ILE A 38 4.90 7.05 -0.23
C ILE A 38 5.61 6.73 -1.54
N VAL A 39 6.57 5.80 -1.48
CA VAL A 39 7.25 5.22 -2.65
C VAL A 39 7.28 3.71 -2.49
N ALA A 40 7.13 2.97 -3.59
CA ALA A 40 7.20 1.52 -3.61
C ALA A 40 8.41 1.06 -4.44
N VAL A 41 9.12 0.05 -3.94
CA VAL A 41 10.26 -0.57 -4.61
C VAL A 41 10.13 -2.09 -4.53
N GLY A 42 10.75 -2.80 -5.49
CA GLY A 42 10.77 -4.25 -5.55
C GLY A 42 10.05 -4.84 -6.76
N GLY A 43 10.09 -6.16 -6.87
CA GLY A 43 9.56 -6.94 -7.99
C GLY A 43 9.70 -8.43 -7.75
N SER A 44 9.47 -9.22 -8.80
CA SER A 44 9.59 -10.68 -8.75
C SER A 44 10.87 -11.11 -9.46
N GLY A 45 11.64 -12.02 -8.86
CA GLY A 45 12.89 -12.55 -9.40
C GLY A 45 13.22 -13.92 -8.81
N ILE A 46 14.23 -14.58 -9.35
CA ILE A 46 14.68 -15.90 -8.89
C ILE A 46 15.89 -15.69 -7.98
N ASN A 47 15.91 -16.33 -6.80
CA ASN A 47 17.09 -16.40 -5.95
C ASN A 47 17.90 -17.66 -6.30
N HIS A 48 19.21 -17.53 -6.40
CA HIS A 48 20.14 -18.63 -6.64
C HIS A 48 20.69 -19.19 -5.34
#